data_AF-A0A950L0L6-F1
#
_entry.id   AF-A0A950L0L6-F1
#
_cell.length_a   1.000
_cell.length_b   1.000
_cell.length_c   1.000
_cell.angle_alpha   90.00
_cell.angle_beta   90.00
_cell.angle_gamma   90.00
#
_symmetry.space_group_name_H-M   'P 1'
#
loop_
_entity.id
_entity.type
_entity.pdbx_description
1 polymer ?
#
loop_
_entity_poly.entity_id
_entity_poly.type
_entity_poly.pdbx_seq_one_letter_code
_entity_poly.pdbx_strand_id
1 'polypeptide(L)'
;MDVALRLLGDGRPHSAQELLAAGIACGDFPADMRAAPVEAALRSYLQRKGQSGRRVPIVREPDRRYRLNRPPDLWPDPQTPLAFRPPAPATLAALETVRTTALGEDPIAFERAVCDFFATLGFTATHLGGNMRPDGYIDAPLGVLGYRVVLECKTAATYGHVTVPAAAEPARYRDSYGAQACALIGAAFWEGNPLASELAIHGVSAWTLDDLTALAHAGLDPHEMRSLFAPGFAEDALGELLWERAHGEAKRVAVIAEMLQQIASREQRLAARPADAPRLTVEAAILCVNEALADAGSDARAERGDVEAAFTWMTHPLVRAAVWADASHDDIVVVALGVPAHNDTDHAAS
;
A
#
# COMPACT_ATOMS: atom_id res chain seq x y z
N MET A 1 16.82 -3.10 9.05
CA MET A 1 15.85 -4.16 8.69
C MET A 1 15.08 -3.74 7.45
N ASP A 2 14.86 -2.44 7.31
CA ASP A 2 14.18 -1.77 6.20
C ASP A 2 14.73 -2.16 4.83
N VAL A 3 16.05 -2.36 4.71
CA VAL A 3 16.67 -2.86 3.47
C VAL A 3 16.11 -4.24 3.07
N ALA A 4 16.06 -5.20 4.00
CA ALA A 4 15.56 -6.54 3.68
C ALA A 4 14.07 -6.53 3.32
N LEU A 5 13.26 -5.76 4.05
CA LEU A 5 11.83 -5.61 3.74
C LEU A 5 11.60 -4.98 2.37
N ARG A 6 12.38 -3.94 2.02
CA ARG A 6 12.33 -3.31 0.70
C ARG A 6 12.78 -4.27 -0.41
N LEU A 7 13.86 -5.01 -0.22
CA LEU A 7 14.37 -5.97 -1.21
C LEU A 7 13.42 -7.17 -1.41
N LEU A 8 12.67 -7.55 -0.38
CA LEU A 8 11.62 -8.58 -0.46
C LEU A 8 10.27 -8.02 -0.91
N GLY A 9 10.19 -6.72 -1.18
CA GLY A 9 8.97 -6.02 -1.55
C GLY A 9 8.43 -6.38 -2.93
N ASP A 10 9.15 -7.16 -3.74
CA ASP A 10 8.66 -7.68 -5.01
C ASP A 10 7.74 -8.92 -4.84
N GLY A 11 7.60 -9.41 -3.61
CA GLY A 11 6.74 -10.53 -3.29
C GLY A 11 7.28 -11.91 -3.65
N ARG A 12 8.52 -11.98 -4.16
CA ARG A 12 9.15 -13.23 -4.60
C ARG A 12 10.04 -13.80 -3.51
N PRO A 13 10.27 -15.12 -3.49
CA PRO A 13 11.27 -15.72 -2.62
C PRO A 13 12.69 -15.37 -3.11
N HIS A 14 13.56 -14.97 -2.20
CA HIS A 14 14.97 -14.66 -2.46
C HIS A 14 15.89 -15.41 -1.51
N SER A 15 16.95 -15.99 -2.04
CA SER A 15 18.10 -16.47 -1.27
C SER A 15 18.89 -15.30 -0.69
N ALA A 16 19.72 -15.57 0.32
CA ALA A 16 20.60 -14.56 0.88
C ALA A 16 21.60 -13.99 -0.15
N GLN A 17 21.96 -14.78 -1.16
CA GLN A 17 22.85 -14.35 -2.24
C GLN A 17 22.14 -13.39 -3.21
N GLU A 18 20.89 -13.67 -3.57
CA GLU A 18 20.07 -12.78 -4.41
C GLU A 18 19.82 -11.44 -3.69
N LEU A 19 19.46 -11.48 -2.40
CA LEU A 19 19.29 -10.28 -1.58
C LEU A 19 20.57 -9.45 -1.46
N LEU A 20 21.71 -10.11 -1.27
CA LEU A 20 23.00 -9.42 -1.25
C LEU A 20 23.27 -8.71 -2.59
N ALA A 21 23.09 -9.42 -3.71
CA ALA A 21 23.33 -8.86 -5.03
C ALA A 21 22.43 -7.65 -5.31
N ALA A 22 21.13 -7.75 -4.97
CA ALA A 22 20.18 -6.66 -5.11
C ALA A 22 20.53 -5.47 -4.21
N GLY A 23 20.90 -5.71 -2.96
CA GLY A 23 21.31 -4.63 -2.04
C GLY A 23 22.64 -3.97 -2.43
N ILE A 24 23.60 -4.70 -3.02
CA ILE A 24 24.81 -4.08 -3.61
C ILE A 24 24.42 -3.20 -4.80
N ALA A 25 23.54 -3.68 -5.68
CA ALA A 25 23.09 -2.91 -6.85
C ALA A 25 22.35 -1.62 -6.47
N CYS A 26 21.64 -1.62 -5.34
CA CYS A 26 20.98 -0.45 -4.78
C CYS A 26 21.88 0.42 -3.88
N GLY A 27 23.12 0.01 -3.61
CA GLY A 27 24.07 0.73 -2.75
C GLY A 27 23.82 0.57 -1.24
N ASP A 28 22.97 -0.38 -0.82
CA ASP A 28 22.67 -0.64 0.60
C ASP A 28 23.70 -1.55 1.27
N PHE A 29 24.43 -2.34 0.47
CA PHE A 29 25.47 -3.23 0.98
C PHE A 29 26.83 -2.91 0.36
N PRO A 30 27.93 -3.05 1.13
CA PRO A 30 29.28 -2.98 0.58
C PRO A 30 29.51 -4.03 -0.51
N ALA A 31 30.24 -3.66 -1.57
CA ALA A 31 30.49 -4.55 -2.71
C ALA A 31 31.30 -5.81 -2.36
N ASP A 32 32.03 -5.81 -1.24
CA ASP A 32 32.82 -6.93 -0.73
C ASP A 32 32.08 -7.78 0.31
N MET A 33 30.84 -7.42 0.67
CA MET A 33 30.03 -8.18 1.61
C MET A 33 29.73 -9.57 1.04
N ARG A 34 29.68 -10.58 1.92
CA ARG A 34 29.33 -11.98 1.59
C ARG A 34 27.91 -12.30 2.03
N ALA A 35 27.30 -13.34 1.46
CA ALA A 35 25.90 -13.70 1.75
C ALA A 35 25.68 -14.28 3.16
N ALA A 36 26.71 -14.88 3.77
CA ALA A 36 26.60 -15.50 5.10
C ALA A 36 26.15 -14.50 6.21
N PRO A 37 26.72 -13.28 6.30
CA PRO A 37 26.19 -12.21 7.16
C PRO A 37 24.70 -11.90 6.94
N VAL A 38 24.24 -11.81 5.69
CA VAL A 38 22.84 -11.52 5.35
C VAL A 38 21.93 -12.64 5.87
N GLU A 39 22.31 -13.90 5.63
CA GLU A 39 21.55 -15.06 6.14
C GLU A 39 21.51 -15.10 7.67
N ALA A 40 22.65 -14.85 8.34
CA ALA A 40 22.73 -14.82 9.79
C ALA A 40 21.85 -13.72 10.41
N ALA A 41 21.80 -12.54 9.76
CA ALA A 41 20.95 -11.43 10.16
C ALA A 41 19.46 -11.76 10.02
N LEU A 42 19.05 -12.34 8.89
CA LEU A 42 17.66 -12.77 8.65
C LEU A 42 17.22 -13.84 9.66
N ARG A 43 18.04 -14.86 9.92
CA ARG A 43 17.75 -15.88 10.93
C ARG A 43 17.58 -15.29 12.33
N SER A 44 18.50 -14.40 12.71
CA SER A 44 18.45 -13.73 14.02
C SER A 44 17.21 -12.86 14.15
N TYR A 45 16.80 -12.19 13.07
CA TYR A 45 15.56 -11.43 13.02
C TYR A 45 14.33 -12.31 13.21
N LEU A 46 14.21 -13.40 12.45
CA LEU A 46 13.08 -14.34 12.56
C LEU A 46 12.99 -14.92 13.98
N GLN A 47 14.12 -15.26 14.59
CA GLN A 47 14.17 -15.76 15.97
C GLN A 47 13.67 -14.72 16.97
N ARG A 48 14.10 -13.45 16.85
CA ARG A 48 13.64 -12.37 17.74
C ARG A 48 12.15 -12.07 17.55
N LYS A 49 11.69 -11.91 16.30
CA LYS A 49 10.28 -11.57 16.04
C LYS A 49 9.33 -12.72 16.36
N GLY A 50 9.74 -13.97 16.20
CA GLY A 50 8.94 -15.12 16.61
C GLY A 50 8.62 -15.17 18.11
N GLN A 51 9.40 -14.49 18.95
CA GLN A 51 9.15 -14.38 20.39
C GLN A 51 8.20 -13.24 20.76
N SER A 52 7.99 -12.27 19.87
CA SER A 52 7.22 -11.05 20.16
C SER A 52 5.70 -11.24 20.15
N GLY A 53 5.21 -12.40 19.71
CA GLY A 53 3.77 -12.63 19.49
C GLY A 53 3.16 -11.81 18.35
N ARG A 54 3.94 -10.92 17.72
CA ARG A 54 3.53 -10.17 16.52
C ARG A 54 3.68 -11.03 15.28
N ARG A 55 2.93 -10.68 14.23
CA ARG A 55 3.11 -11.30 12.92
C ARG A 55 4.53 -11.05 12.45
N VAL A 56 5.25 -12.10 12.09
CA VAL A 56 6.60 -11.98 11.53
C VAL A 56 6.47 -11.54 10.07
N PRO A 57 7.01 -10.39 9.65
CA PRO A 57 6.87 -9.89 8.28
C PRO A 57 7.59 -10.71 7.23
N ILE A 58 8.60 -11.48 7.62
CA ILE A 58 9.41 -12.33 6.74
C ILE A 58 9.17 -13.79 7.12
N VAL A 59 9.09 -14.67 6.13
CA VAL A 59 9.11 -16.12 6.31
C VAL A 59 10.29 -16.74 5.58
N ARG A 60 10.72 -17.90 6.05
CA ARG A 60 11.77 -18.71 5.42
C ARG A 60 11.15 -19.98 4.86
N GLU A 61 11.38 -20.22 3.58
CA GLU A 61 10.92 -21.38 2.84
C GLU A 61 11.79 -22.62 3.11
N PRO A 62 11.30 -23.85 2.82
CA PRO A 62 12.06 -25.09 3.01
C PRO A 62 13.40 -25.12 2.26
N ASP A 63 13.48 -24.46 1.10
CA ASP A 63 14.69 -24.32 0.28
C ASP A 63 15.66 -23.23 0.77
N ARG A 64 15.38 -22.64 1.94
CA ARG A 64 16.14 -21.55 2.58
C ARG A 64 16.04 -20.20 1.87
N ARG A 65 15.07 -20.00 0.97
CA ARG A 65 14.72 -18.66 0.48
C ARG A 65 13.86 -17.92 1.50
N TYR A 66 13.81 -16.61 1.36
CA TYR A 66 13.08 -15.68 2.22
C TYR A 66 12.08 -14.90 1.38
N ARG A 67 10.88 -14.68 1.89
CA ARG A 67 9.90 -13.78 1.28
C ARG A 67 9.15 -13.03 2.37
N LEU A 68 8.41 -12.00 1.98
CA LEU A 68 7.40 -11.43 2.87
C LEU A 68 6.37 -12.50 3.23
N ASN A 69 5.86 -12.43 4.46
CA ASN A 69 4.83 -13.32 4.99
C ASN A 69 3.45 -12.97 4.40
N ARG A 70 3.36 -13.12 3.08
CA ARG A 70 2.28 -12.71 2.19
C ARG A 70 2.08 -13.79 1.14
N PRO A 71 0.89 -13.97 0.55
CA PRO A 71 0.75 -14.79 -0.65
C PRO A 71 1.81 -14.37 -1.69
N PRO A 72 2.44 -15.30 -2.41
CA PRO A 72 3.41 -14.92 -3.43
C PRO A 72 2.73 -14.10 -4.53
N ASP A 73 3.41 -13.05 -5.02
CA ASP A 73 2.96 -12.34 -6.21
C ASP A 73 3.46 -13.08 -7.47
N LEU A 74 2.53 -13.74 -8.14
CA LEU A 74 2.79 -14.49 -9.36
C LEU A 74 2.54 -13.65 -10.63
N TRP A 75 1.92 -12.48 -10.49
CA TRP A 75 1.57 -11.64 -11.63
C TRP A 75 2.80 -10.87 -12.13
N PRO A 76 2.99 -10.74 -13.46
CA PRO A 76 4.01 -9.86 -13.99
C PRO A 76 3.72 -8.41 -13.61
N ASP A 77 4.74 -7.56 -13.61
CA ASP A 77 4.51 -6.12 -13.44
C ASP A 77 3.83 -5.55 -14.69
N PRO A 78 2.84 -4.65 -14.53
CA PRO A 78 2.26 -3.95 -15.66
C PRO A 78 3.32 -3.08 -16.32
N GLN A 79 3.25 -2.96 -17.65
CA GLN A 79 4.13 -2.10 -18.44
C GLN A 79 3.98 -0.64 -18.04
N THR A 80 2.75 -0.23 -17.72
CA THR A 80 2.44 1.08 -17.15
C THR A 80 2.41 0.95 -15.63
N PRO A 81 3.32 1.61 -14.91
CA PRO A 81 3.28 1.61 -13.46
C PRO A 81 1.92 2.12 -12.95
N LEU A 82 1.40 1.46 -11.92
CA LEU A 82 0.18 1.91 -11.26
C LEU A 82 0.36 3.34 -10.76
N ALA A 83 -0.60 4.20 -11.11
CA ALA A 83 -0.55 5.61 -10.76
C ALA A 83 -0.92 5.79 -9.29
N PHE A 84 0.10 6.04 -8.47
CA PHE A 84 -0.04 6.34 -7.05
C PHE A 84 0.22 7.81 -6.78
N ARG A 85 -0.50 8.37 -5.79
CA ARG A 85 -0.25 9.75 -5.37
C ARG A 85 1.17 9.84 -4.81
N PRO A 86 2.04 10.72 -5.33
CA PRO A 86 3.35 10.94 -4.74
C PRO A 86 3.21 11.59 -3.35
N PRO A 87 4.20 11.42 -2.47
CA PRO A 87 4.21 12.09 -1.17
C PRO A 87 4.19 13.61 -1.37
N ALA A 88 3.26 14.29 -0.71
CA ALA A 88 3.20 15.75 -0.75
C ALA A 88 4.36 16.34 0.07
N PRO A 89 5.09 17.36 -0.44
CA PRO A 89 6.20 17.98 0.30
C PRO A 89 5.80 18.51 1.68
N ALA A 90 4.58 19.06 1.81
CA ALA A 90 4.04 19.53 3.09
C ALA A 90 3.88 18.38 4.10
N THR A 91 3.45 17.19 3.66
CA THR A 91 3.34 16.01 4.52
C THR A 91 4.70 15.53 5.01
N LEU A 92 5.72 15.54 4.16
CA LEU A 92 7.09 15.18 4.58
C LEU A 92 7.65 16.19 5.58
N ALA A 93 7.41 17.49 5.38
CA ALA A 93 7.83 18.51 6.34
C ALA A 93 7.10 18.40 7.69
N ALA A 94 5.80 18.10 7.68
CA ALA A 94 5.03 17.85 8.88
C ALA A 94 5.56 16.60 9.63
N LEU A 95 5.88 15.52 8.90
CA LEU A 95 6.50 14.32 9.48
C LEU A 95 7.81 14.61 10.21
N GLU A 96 8.68 15.45 9.66
CA GLU A 96 9.93 15.86 10.35
C GLU A 96 9.66 16.61 11.66
N THR A 97 8.59 17.40 11.69
CA THR A 97 8.14 18.09 12.91
C THR A 97 7.62 17.09 13.94
N VAL A 98 6.85 16.08 13.51
CA VAL A 98 6.39 14.97 14.37
C VAL A 98 7.58 14.20 14.95
N ARG A 99 8.58 13.84 14.12
CA ARG A 99 9.80 13.14 14.58
C ARG A 99 10.56 13.92 15.65
N THR A 100 10.73 15.22 15.43
CA THR A 100 11.47 16.10 16.34
C THR A 100 10.75 16.23 17.68
N THR A 101 9.43 16.41 17.65
CA THR A 101 8.61 16.62 18.86
C THR A 101 8.33 15.33 19.63
N ALA A 102 8.25 14.18 18.97
CA ALA A 102 8.01 12.87 19.61
C ALA A 102 9.09 12.48 20.64
N LEU A 103 10.33 12.95 20.42
CA LEU A 103 11.47 12.74 21.31
C LEU A 103 11.71 13.91 22.28
N GLY A 104 10.92 14.98 22.17
CA GLY A 104 11.03 16.17 22.99
C GLY A 104 10.31 16.05 24.35
N GLU A 105 10.56 17.02 25.22
CA GLU A 105 9.95 17.12 26.55
C GLU A 105 8.62 17.90 26.58
N ASP A 106 8.13 18.37 25.43
CA ASP A 106 6.87 19.11 25.29
C ASP A 106 5.80 18.22 24.62
N PRO A 107 4.91 17.58 25.41
CA PRO A 107 3.83 16.76 24.87
C PRO A 107 2.88 17.55 23.98
N ILE A 108 2.56 18.80 24.32
CA ILE A 108 1.62 19.63 23.56
C ILE A 108 2.16 19.92 22.16
N ALA A 109 3.48 20.14 22.03
CA ALA A 109 4.11 20.30 20.72
C ALA A 109 3.98 19.03 19.87
N PHE A 110 4.12 17.84 20.46
CA PHE A 110 3.94 16.58 19.77
C PHE A 110 2.49 16.34 19.35
N GLU A 111 1.53 16.58 20.24
CA GLU A 111 0.09 16.48 19.96
C GLU A 111 -0.34 17.34 18.76
N ARG A 112 0.13 18.59 18.72
CA ARG A 112 -0.12 19.51 17.60
C ARG A 112 0.52 19.06 16.31
N ALA A 113 1.80 18.65 16.37
CA ALA A 113 2.51 18.17 15.19
C ALA A 113 1.81 16.97 14.54
N VAL A 114 1.27 16.06 15.37
CA VAL A 114 0.49 14.91 14.90
C VAL A 114 -0.81 15.37 14.22
N CYS A 115 -1.55 16.30 14.81
CA CYS A 115 -2.77 16.84 14.20
C CYS A 115 -2.46 17.52 12.86
N ASP A 116 -1.41 18.34 12.80
CA ASP A 116 -0.97 19.03 11.58
C ASP A 116 -0.57 18.02 10.50
N PHE A 117 0.13 16.94 10.86
CA PHE A 117 0.48 15.86 9.94
C PHE A 117 -0.76 15.18 9.33
N PHE A 118 -1.78 14.84 10.14
CA PHE A 118 -3.01 14.28 9.58
C PHE A 118 -3.79 15.30 8.73
N ALA A 119 -3.69 16.59 9.04
CA ALA A 119 -4.29 17.64 8.22
C ALA A 119 -3.66 17.67 6.81
N THR A 120 -2.33 17.48 6.67
CA THR A 120 -1.69 17.44 5.34
C THR A 120 -2.08 16.20 4.52
N LEU A 121 -2.56 15.14 5.17
CA LEU A 121 -3.11 13.94 4.52
C LEU A 121 -4.56 14.13 4.06
N GLY A 122 -5.22 15.23 4.42
CA GLY A 122 -6.58 15.57 4.01
C GLY A 122 -7.65 15.33 5.08
N PHE A 123 -7.28 15.04 6.33
CA PHE A 123 -8.22 15.05 7.45
C PHE A 123 -8.52 16.49 7.89
N THR A 124 -9.69 16.70 8.49
CA THR A 124 -9.93 17.88 9.33
C THR A 124 -9.47 17.55 10.75
N ALA A 125 -8.34 18.11 11.18
CA ALA A 125 -7.74 17.82 12.48
C ALA A 125 -8.07 18.90 13.52
N THR A 126 -8.30 18.50 14.77
CA THR A 126 -8.51 19.41 15.90
C THR A 126 -7.66 18.97 17.09
N HIS A 127 -6.73 19.82 17.49
CA HIS A 127 -6.01 19.69 18.77
C HIS A 127 -6.88 20.22 19.90
N LEU A 128 -6.96 19.48 21.01
CA LEU A 128 -7.71 19.86 22.20
C LEU A 128 -6.78 20.05 23.40
N GLY A 129 -5.98 19.02 23.70
CA GLY A 129 -5.06 18.96 24.83
C GLY A 129 -5.69 19.14 26.21
N GLY A 130 -4.87 18.92 27.24
CA GLY A 130 -5.20 19.16 28.64
C GLY A 130 -5.87 18.00 29.37
N ASN A 131 -6.05 18.18 30.68
CA ASN A 131 -6.61 17.13 31.54
C ASN A 131 -8.07 16.81 31.18
N MET A 132 -8.42 15.52 31.22
CA MET A 132 -9.78 15.00 31.01
C MET A 132 -10.35 15.22 29.60
N ARG A 133 -9.47 15.33 28.60
CA ARG A 133 -9.79 15.39 27.17
C ARG A 133 -8.83 14.46 26.42
N PRO A 134 -9.19 13.99 25.21
CA PRO A 134 -8.19 13.43 24.32
C PRO A 134 -7.26 14.55 23.83
N ASP A 135 -6.09 14.18 23.34
CA ASP A 135 -5.13 15.13 22.78
C ASP A 135 -5.69 15.82 21.54
N GLY A 136 -6.43 15.09 20.71
CA GLY A 136 -7.15 15.62 19.56
C GLY A 136 -8.08 14.61 18.91
N TYR A 137 -8.65 15.02 17.79
CA TYR A 137 -9.36 14.12 16.88
C TYR A 137 -9.18 14.55 15.43
N ILE A 138 -9.40 13.61 14.52
CA ILE A 138 -9.37 13.82 13.07
C ILE A 138 -10.68 13.34 12.45
N ASP A 139 -11.21 14.13 11.52
CA ASP A 139 -12.41 13.82 10.73
C ASP A 139 -12.03 13.59 9.27
N ALA A 140 -12.43 12.45 8.70
CA ALA A 140 -12.29 12.17 7.27
C ALA A 140 -13.46 12.80 6.49
N PRO A 141 -13.24 13.82 5.64
CA PRO A 141 -14.31 14.57 4.98
C PRO A 141 -14.84 13.83 3.72
N LEU A 142 -15.34 12.61 3.90
CA LEU A 142 -15.73 11.68 2.81
C LEU A 142 -17.26 11.58 2.61
N GLY A 143 -18.02 12.59 3.04
CA GLY A 143 -19.48 12.56 2.98
C GLY A 143 -20.08 11.43 3.81
N VAL A 144 -20.91 10.58 3.18
CA VAL A 144 -21.52 9.42 3.86
C VAL A 144 -20.50 8.35 4.31
N LEU A 145 -19.30 8.38 3.74
CA LEU A 145 -18.20 7.50 4.15
C LEU A 145 -17.31 8.14 5.23
N GLY A 146 -17.66 9.35 5.70
CA GLY A 146 -16.90 10.04 6.73
C GLY A 146 -16.80 9.25 8.03
N TYR A 147 -15.71 9.45 8.74
CA TYR A 147 -15.45 8.86 10.05
C TYR A 147 -14.52 9.76 10.85
N ARG A 148 -14.57 9.60 12.17
CA ARG A 148 -13.78 10.31 13.16
C ARG A 148 -12.90 9.35 13.93
N VAL A 149 -11.66 9.77 14.18
CA VAL A 149 -10.69 9.06 15.02
C VAL A 149 -10.29 9.96 16.18
N VAL A 150 -10.39 9.45 17.40
CA VAL A 150 -9.81 10.10 18.59
C VAL A 150 -8.33 9.76 18.67
N LEU A 151 -7.50 10.76 18.93
CA LEU A 151 -6.04 10.63 19.03
C LEU A 151 -5.58 10.75 20.48
N GLU A 152 -4.64 9.88 20.85
CA GLU A 152 -3.82 9.97 22.06
C GLU A 152 -2.34 9.88 21.63
N CYS A 153 -1.50 10.76 22.14
CA CYS A 153 -0.11 10.93 21.79
C CYS A 153 0.77 10.73 23.02
N LYS A 154 1.81 9.90 22.91
CA LYS A 154 2.80 9.66 23.97
C LYS A 154 4.20 9.99 23.48
N THR A 155 4.84 10.96 24.14
CA THR A 155 6.26 11.28 23.89
C THR A 155 7.16 10.18 24.45
N ALA A 156 8.39 10.14 23.94
CA ALA A 156 9.37 9.12 24.25
C ALA A 156 10.71 9.70 24.73
N ALA A 157 10.67 10.88 25.36
CA ALA A 157 11.84 11.69 25.72
C ALA A 157 12.93 10.92 26.49
N THR A 158 12.55 10.03 27.41
CA THR A 158 13.52 9.38 28.32
C THR A 158 14.26 8.21 27.69
N TYR A 159 13.57 7.37 26.91
CA TYR A 159 14.09 6.07 26.45
C TYR A 159 14.05 5.87 24.94
N GLY A 160 13.56 6.87 24.18
CA GLY A 160 13.31 6.74 22.75
C GLY A 160 12.13 5.81 22.41
N HIS A 161 11.42 5.30 23.41
CA HIS A 161 10.18 4.55 23.26
C HIS A 161 9.22 4.80 24.43
N VAL A 162 7.94 4.52 24.21
CA VAL A 162 6.85 4.63 25.19
C VAL A 162 6.81 3.37 26.05
N THR A 163 7.04 3.53 27.35
CA THR A 163 7.03 2.43 28.34
C THR A 163 5.66 2.22 28.98
N VAL A 164 4.82 3.25 29.04
CA VAL A 164 3.45 3.22 29.57
C VAL A 164 2.49 3.74 28.49
N PRO A 165 2.04 2.88 27.57
CA PRO A 165 1.24 3.30 26.42
C PRO A 165 -0.19 3.75 26.79
N ALA A 166 -0.77 3.18 27.85
CA ALA A 166 -2.11 3.50 28.35
C ALA A 166 -3.21 3.41 27.27
N ALA A 167 -3.29 2.28 26.55
CA ALA A 167 -4.22 2.08 25.44
C ALA A 167 -5.71 2.30 25.79
N ALA A 168 -6.09 2.23 27.06
CA ALA A 168 -7.44 2.52 27.52
C ALA A 168 -7.84 4.01 27.39
N GLU A 169 -6.88 4.93 27.38
CA GLU A 169 -7.14 6.38 27.43
C GLU A 169 -7.92 6.91 26.24
N PRO A 170 -7.51 6.72 24.96
CA PRO A 170 -8.29 7.21 23.83
C PRO A 170 -9.67 6.57 23.74
N ALA A 171 -9.82 5.31 24.18
CA ALA A 171 -11.10 4.60 24.16
C ALA A 171 -12.13 5.21 25.11
N ARG A 172 -11.71 5.84 26.23
CA ARG A 172 -12.63 6.51 27.18
C ARG A 172 -13.40 7.67 26.54
N TYR A 173 -12.81 8.30 25.52
CA TYR A 173 -13.39 9.46 24.87
C TYR A 173 -14.17 9.13 23.59
N ARG A 174 -14.10 7.89 23.08
CA ARG A 174 -14.70 7.47 21.81
C ARG A 174 -16.16 7.92 21.68
N ASP A 175 -17.01 7.50 22.62
CA ASP A 175 -18.45 7.75 22.55
C ASP A 175 -18.78 9.24 22.75
N SER A 176 -18.08 9.91 23.69
CA SER A 176 -18.30 11.34 23.98
C SER A 176 -17.95 12.26 22.81
N TYR A 177 -17.07 11.82 21.91
CA TYR A 177 -16.68 12.56 20.70
C TYR A 177 -17.30 12.00 19.42
N GLY A 178 -18.13 10.96 19.50
CA GLY A 178 -18.77 10.33 18.34
C GLY A 178 -17.79 9.67 17.37
N ALA A 179 -16.65 9.17 17.88
CA ALA A 179 -15.60 8.58 17.06
C ALA A 179 -15.88 7.12 16.72
N GLN A 180 -15.54 6.72 15.50
CA GLN A 180 -15.66 5.32 15.04
C GLN A 180 -14.38 4.52 15.32
N ALA A 181 -13.25 5.20 15.55
CA ALA A 181 -11.99 4.57 15.88
C ALA A 181 -11.15 5.41 16.86
N CYS A 182 -10.09 4.80 17.38
CA CYS A 182 -9.16 5.40 18.32
C CYS A 182 -7.72 5.06 17.88
N ALA A 183 -6.82 6.04 17.99
CA ALA A 183 -5.40 5.87 17.69
C ALA A 183 -4.55 6.31 18.87
N LEU A 184 -3.57 5.47 19.22
CA LEU A 184 -2.49 5.77 20.15
C LEU A 184 -1.20 5.94 19.34
N ILE A 185 -0.56 7.10 19.45
CA ILE A 185 0.57 7.50 18.61
C ILE A 185 1.78 7.75 19.50
N GLY A 186 2.94 7.23 19.12
CA GLY A 186 4.18 7.46 19.85
C GLY A 186 5.42 7.29 18.97
N ALA A 187 6.60 7.56 19.52
CA ALA A 187 7.86 7.37 18.79
C ALA A 187 8.03 5.90 18.37
N ALA A 188 7.96 5.03 19.37
CA ALA A 188 7.98 3.58 19.31
C ALA A 188 7.36 3.04 20.61
N PHE A 189 6.97 1.77 20.66
CA PHE A 189 6.43 1.13 21.87
C PHE A 189 7.37 0.03 22.37
N TRP A 190 7.50 -0.09 23.69
CA TRP A 190 8.28 -1.15 24.31
C TRP A 190 7.72 -2.55 23.98
N GLU A 191 8.56 -3.45 23.50
CA GLU A 191 8.16 -4.80 23.06
C GLU A 191 7.80 -5.77 24.22
N GLY A 192 8.05 -5.40 25.49
CA GLY A 192 7.79 -6.29 26.64
C GLY A 192 6.43 -6.12 27.34
N ASN A 193 5.54 -5.27 26.83
CA ASN A 193 4.23 -4.99 27.43
C ASN A 193 3.12 -5.82 26.72
N PRO A 194 2.08 -6.35 27.41
CA PRO A 194 0.88 -6.93 26.78
C PRO A 194 0.02 -5.95 25.93
N LEU A 195 0.63 -4.89 25.39
CA LEU A 195 -0.01 -3.83 24.63
C LEU A 195 -0.92 -4.37 23.51
N ALA A 196 -0.50 -5.42 22.79
CA ALA A 196 -1.34 -6.05 21.76
C ALA A 196 -2.72 -6.48 22.27
N SER A 197 -2.77 -7.07 23.47
CA SER A 197 -4.02 -7.48 24.10
C SER A 197 -4.83 -6.28 24.57
N GLU A 198 -4.18 -5.25 25.12
CA GLU A 198 -4.86 -4.02 25.54
C GLU A 198 -5.48 -3.27 24.35
N LEU A 199 -4.76 -3.16 23.23
CA LEU A 199 -5.25 -2.55 21.99
C LEU A 199 -6.52 -3.26 21.49
N ALA A 200 -6.52 -4.59 21.50
CA ALA A 200 -7.70 -5.38 21.13
C ALA A 200 -8.88 -5.17 22.11
N ILE A 201 -8.63 -5.24 23.42
CA ILE A 201 -9.65 -5.05 24.47
C ILE A 201 -10.30 -3.66 24.36
N HIS A 202 -9.49 -2.63 24.13
CA HIS A 202 -9.98 -1.24 24.11
C HIS A 202 -10.39 -0.77 22.71
N GLY A 203 -10.15 -1.55 21.66
CA GLY A 203 -10.48 -1.20 20.29
C GLY A 203 -9.62 -0.05 19.74
N VAL A 204 -8.32 -0.06 20.00
CA VAL A 204 -7.39 1.04 19.69
C VAL A 204 -6.32 0.55 18.71
N SER A 205 -6.01 1.40 17.73
CA SER A 205 -4.86 1.21 16.84
C SER A 205 -3.61 1.88 17.44
N ALA A 206 -2.46 1.22 17.44
CA ALA A 206 -1.18 1.81 17.86
C ALA A 206 -0.31 2.16 16.66
N TRP A 207 0.23 3.37 16.65
CA TRP A 207 1.00 3.95 15.55
C TRP A 207 2.35 4.46 16.04
N THR A 208 3.40 4.14 15.28
CA THR A 208 4.77 4.56 15.51
C THR A 208 5.21 5.60 14.48
N LEU A 209 6.38 6.23 14.65
CA LEU A 209 6.94 7.11 13.63
C LEU A 209 7.26 6.37 12.33
N ASP A 210 7.60 5.09 12.39
CA ASP A 210 7.86 4.28 11.20
C ASP A 210 6.57 4.08 10.39
N ASP A 211 5.43 3.87 11.08
CA ASP A 211 4.11 3.78 10.44
C ASP A 211 3.73 5.10 9.76
N LEU A 212 3.89 6.23 10.45
CA LEU A 212 3.61 7.56 9.89
C LEU A 212 4.54 7.88 8.71
N THR A 213 5.79 7.42 8.77
CA THR A 213 6.76 7.56 7.68
C THR A 213 6.32 6.78 6.45
N ALA A 214 6.02 5.48 6.62
CA ALA A 214 5.56 4.63 5.52
C ALA A 214 4.28 5.18 4.90
N LEU A 215 3.35 5.66 5.72
CA LEU A 215 2.12 6.30 5.27
C LEU A 215 2.37 7.57 4.45
N ALA A 216 3.24 8.46 4.93
CA ALA A 216 3.57 9.71 4.24
C ALA A 216 4.17 9.43 2.86
N HIS A 217 5.13 8.50 2.79
CA HIS A 217 5.78 8.11 1.54
C HIS A 217 4.85 7.39 0.56
N ALA A 218 3.89 6.61 1.07
CA ALA A 218 2.88 5.95 0.26
C ALA A 218 1.81 6.92 -0.31
N GLY A 219 1.74 8.15 0.20
CA GLY A 219 0.80 9.16 -0.28
C GLY A 219 -0.66 8.76 -0.05
N LEU A 220 -0.94 8.07 1.06
CA LEU A 220 -2.28 7.59 1.40
C LEU A 220 -3.21 8.75 1.75
N ASP A 221 -4.49 8.57 1.50
CA ASP A 221 -5.55 9.53 1.83
C ASP A 221 -6.57 8.98 2.84
N PRO A 222 -7.51 9.80 3.36
CA PRO A 222 -8.41 9.38 4.42
C PRO A 222 -9.31 8.21 4.02
N HIS A 223 -9.59 8.01 2.72
CA HIS A 223 -10.39 6.88 2.26
C HIS A 223 -9.60 5.57 2.42
N GLU A 224 -8.36 5.55 1.93
CA GLU A 224 -7.47 4.38 2.05
C GLU A 224 -7.11 4.04 3.50
N MET A 225 -7.00 5.06 4.36
CA MET A 225 -6.57 4.90 5.74
C MET A 225 -7.62 4.31 6.69
N ARG A 226 -8.88 4.18 6.27
CA ARG A 226 -9.97 3.78 7.17
C ARG A 226 -9.72 2.45 7.89
N SER A 227 -9.22 1.45 7.17
CA SER A 227 -8.92 0.13 7.73
C SER A 227 -7.69 0.14 8.66
N LEU A 228 -6.80 1.13 8.53
CA LEU A 228 -5.59 1.23 9.35
C LEU A 228 -5.88 1.59 10.80
N PHE A 229 -7.06 2.17 11.08
CA PHE A 229 -7.50 2.47 12.44
C PHE A 229 -8.23 1.31 13.13
N ALA A 230 -8.21 0.12 12.53
CA ALA A 230 -8.69 -1.10 13.20
C ALA A 230 -7.85 -1.42 14.44
N PRO A 231 -8.43 -2.05 15.48
CA PRO A 231 -7.71 -2.38 16.70
C PRO A 231 -6.47 -3.25 16.43
N GLY A 232 -5.33 -2.92 17.04
CA GLY A 232 -4.05 -3.60 16.83
C GLY A 232 -2.90 -2.65 16.49
N PHE A 233 -1.80 -3.17 15.94
CA PHE A 233 -0.71 -2.32 15.46
C PHE A 233 -0.99 -1.86 14.03
N ALA A 234 -0.85 -0.55 13.80
CA ALA A 234 -1.01 0.04 12.48
C ALA A 234 -0.04 -0.57 11.45
N GLU A 235 1.18 -0.94 11.87
CA GLU A 235 2.19 -1.63 11.05
C GLU A 235 1.60 -2.84 10.31
N ASP A 236 0.78 -3.65 11.00
CA ASP A 236 0.21 -4.87 10.42
C ASP A 236 -0.80 -4.53 9.31
N ALA A 237 -1.74 -3.62 9.59
CA ALA A 237 -2.76 -3.17 8.65
C ALA A 237 -2.16 -2.36 7.49
N LEU A 238 -1.15 -1.54 7.76
CA LEU A 238 -0.42 -0.77 6.76
C LEU A 238 0.37 -1.71 5.84
N GLY A 239 1.00 -2.73 6.39
CA GLY A 239 1.64 -3.78 5.61
C GLY A 239 0.67 -4.57 4.72
N GLU A 240 -0.58 -4.80 5.15
CA GLU A 240 -1.64 -5.35 4.28
C GLU A 240 -1.95 -4.41 3.13
N LEU A 241 -2.23 -3.14 3.46
CA LEU A 241 -2.68 -2.14 2.49
C LEU A 241 -1.62 -1.88 1.43
N LEU A 242 -0.36 -1.71 1.82
CA LEU A 242 0.74 -1.49 0.88
C LEU A 242 0.99 -2.71 0.01
N TRP A 243 0.81 -3.92 0.57
CA TRP A 243 0.87 -5.15 -0.20
C TRP A 243 -0.25 -5.23 -1.24
N GLU A 244 -1.50 -4.98 -0.84
CA GLU A 244 -2.65 -4.97 -1.76
C GLU A 244 -2.49 -3.88 -2.83
N ARG A 245 -1.95 -2.72 -2.48
CA ARG A 245 -1.67 -1.65 -3.44
C ARG A 245 -0.64 -2.07 -4.48
N ALA A 246 0.42 -2.77 -4.08
CA ALA A 246 1.50 -3.18 -4.97
C ALA A 246 1.18 -4.46 -5.77
N HIS A 247 0.47 -5.43 -5.17
CA HIS A 247 0.33 -6.80 -5.70
C HIS A 247 -1.13 -7.28 -5.79
N GLY A 248 -2.08 -6.43 -5.44
CA GLY A 248 -3.49 -6.78 -5.31
C GLY A 248 -4.29 -6.63 -6.60
N GLU A 249 -5.59 -6.41 -6.43
CA GLU A 249 -6.57 -6.36 -7.53
C GLU A 249 -6.20 -5.33 -8.60
N ALA A 250 -5.79 -4.13 -8.20
CA ALA A 250 -5.42 -3.07 -9.13
C ALA A 250 -4.29 -3.48 -10.10
N LYS A 251 -3.29 -4.23 -9.60
CA LYS A 251 -2.22 -4.79 -10.43
C LYS A 251 -2.77 -5.81 -11.41
N ARG A 252 -3.56 -6.77 -10.93
CA ARG A 252 -4.16 -7.81 -11.78
C ARG A 252 -5.01 -7.21 -12.89
N VAL A 253 -5.88 -6.27 -12.55
CA VAL A 253 -6.72 -5.53 -13.50
C VAL A 253 -5.87 -4.81 -14.55
N ALA A 254 -4.81 -4.11 -14.15
CA ALA A 254 -3.92 -3.41 -15.07
C ALA A 254 -3.21 -4.38 -16.03
N VAL A 255 -2.64 -5.47 -15.51
CA VAL A 255 -1.96 -6.50 -16.32
C VAL A 255 -2.93 -7.14 -17.32
N ILE A 256 -4.13 -7.54 -16.86
CA ILE A 256 -5.16 -8.11 -17.72
C ILE A 256 -5.53 -7.13 -18.83
N ALA A 257 -5.80 -5.88 -18.48
CA ALA A 257 -6.19 -4.87 -19.44
C ALA A 257 -5.10 -4.61 -20.50
N GLU A 258 -3.83 -4.55 -20.09
CA GLU A 258 -2.69 -4.41 -21.01
C GLU A 258 -2.57 -5.61 -21.96
N MET A 259 -2.66 -6.83 -21.44
CA MET A 259 -2.62 -8.06 -22.26
C MET A 259 -3.77 -8.09 -23.27
N LEU A 260 -4.99 -7.79 -22.84
CA LEU A 260 -6.16 -7.75 -23.72
C LEU A 260 -6.03 -6.66 -24.79
N GLN A 261 -5.49 -5.48 -24.45
CA GLN A 261 -5.21 -4.43 -25.43
C GLN A 261 -4.19 -4.87 -26.48
N GLN A 262 -3.10 -5.53 -26.06
CA GLN A 262 -2.07 -6.02 -26.98
C GLN A 262 -2.63 -7.09 -27.92
N ILE A 263 -3.40 -8.04 -27.39
CA ILE A 263 -4.04 -9.11 -28.15
C ILE A 263 -5.05 -8.51 -29.13
N ALA A 264 -5.98 -7.69 -28.67
CA ALA A 264 -6.98 -7.08 -29.52
C ALA A 264 -6.36 -6.20 -30.62
N SER A 265 -5.32 -5.42 -30.30
CA SER A 265 -4.61 -4.59 -31.28
C SER A 265 -3.88 -5.42 -32.34
N ARG A 266 -3.37 -6.61 -31.96
CA ARG A 266 -2.79 -7.55 -32.93
C ARG A 266 -3.87 -8.10 -33.85
N GLU A 267 -4.96 -8.62 -33.30
CA GLU A 267 -6.05 -9.22 -34.08
C GLU A 267 -6.76 -8.19 -34.97
N GLN A 268 -6.98 -6.97 -34.50
CA GLN A 268 -7.57 -5.88 -35.30
C GLN A 268 -6.70 -5.50 -36.50
N ARG A 269 -5.37 -5.58 -36.40
CA ARG A 269 -4.47 -5.36 -37.55
C ARG A 269 -4.53 -6.48 -38.57
N LEU A 270 -4.90 -7.69 -38.16
CA LEU A 270 -5.07 -8.84 -39.03
C LEU A 270 -6.48 -8.92 -39.64
N ALA A 271 -7.45 -8.21 -39.07
CA ALA A 271 -8.83 -8.17 -39.55
C ALA A 271 -8.90 -7.55 -40.95
N ALA A 272 -9.57 -8.23 -41.88
CA ALA A 272 -9.71 -7.78 -43.26
C ALA A 272 -10.53 -6.47 -43.37
N ARG A 273 -11.44 -6.22 -42.42
CA ARG A 273 -12.25 -5.00 -42.35
C ARG A 273 -12.40 -4.53 -40.89
N PRO A 274 -12.54 -3.22 -40.63
CA PRO A 274 -12.76 -2.71 -39.28
C PRO A 274 -14.00 -3.28 -38.58
N ALA A 275 -15.06 -3.60 -39.34
CA ALA A 275 -16.28 -4.21 -38.80
C ALA A 275 -16.09 -5.67 -38.32
N ASP A 276 -14.98 -6.30 -38.70
CA ASP A 276 -14.62 -7.65 -38.28
C ASP A 276 -13.71 -7.63 -37.03
N ALA A 277 -13.62 -6.50 -36.31
CA ALA A 277 -12.87 -6.41 -35.07
C ALA A 277 -13.40 -7.42 -34.02
N PRO A 278 -12.51 -8.15 -33.32
CA PRO A 278 -12.92 -9.19 -32.40
C PRO A 278 -13.69 -8.61 -31.22
N ARG A 279 -14.84 -9.23 -30.93
CA ARG A 279 -15.54 -9.08 -29.65
C ARG A 279 -14.89 -10.03 -28.65
N LEU A 280 -14.55 -9.51 -27.47
CA LEU A 280 -13.98 -10.30 -26.39
C LEU A 280 -15.04 -10.54 -25.33
N THR A 281 -15.58 -11.76 -25.30
CA THR A 281 -16.37 -12.23 -24.15
C THR A 281 -15.46 -12.49 -22.96
N VAL A 282 -16.03 -12.56 -21.75
CA VAL A 282 -15.27 -12.87 -20.53
C VAL A 282 -14.53 -14.22 -20.65
N GLU A 283 -15.16 -15.27 -21.17
CA GLU A 283 -14.53 -16.59 -21.31
C GLU A 283 -13.37 -16.59 -22.32
N ALA A 284 -13.54 -15.88 -23.45
CA ALA A 284 -12.48 -15.73 -24.44
C ALA A 284 -11.29 -14.95 -23.85
N ALA A 285 -11.58 -13.87 -23.10
CA ALA A 285 -10.57 -13.07 -22.42
C ALA A 285 -9.79 -13.88 -21.37
N ILE A 286 -10.46 -14.72 -20.56
CA ILE A 286 -9.78 -15.62 -19.60
C ILE A 286 -8.79 -16.55 -20.32
N LEU A 287 -9.21 -17.18 -21.42
CA LEU A 287 -8.34 -18.07 -22.18
C LEU A 287 -7.11 -17.32 -22.73
N CYS A 288 -7.35 -16.19 -23.40
CA CYS A 288 -6.30 -15.37 -24.00
C CYS A 288 -5.30 -14.83 -22.96
N VAL A 289 -5.78 -14.38 -21.80
CA VAL A 289 -4.93 -13.87 -20.72
C VAL A 289 -4.10 -14.99 -20.10
N ASN A 290 -4.69 -16.16 -19.86
CA ASN A 290 -3.96 -17.29 -19.28
C ASN A 290 -2.86 -17.82 -20.22
N GLU A 291 -3.11 -17.83 -21.54
CA GLU A 291 -2.10 -18.14 -22.55
C GLU A 291 -0.98 -17.09 -22.53
N ALA A 292 -1.32 -15.79 -22.51
CA ALA A 292 -0.33 -14.71 -22.44
C ALA A 292 0.50 -14.73 -21.14
N LEU A 293 -0.10 -15.05 -19.99
CA LEU A 293 0.60 -15.23 -18.72
C LEU A 293 1.57 -16.42 -18.78
N ALA A 294 1.15 -17.54 -19.38
CA ALA A 294 2.01 -18.71 -19.55
C ALA A 294 3.19 -18.41 -20.48
N ASP A 295 2.97 -17.70 -21.59
CA ASP A 295 4.02 -17.25 -22.51
C ASP A 295 5.01 -16.29 -21.84
N ALA A 296 4.54 -15.48 -20.88
CA ALA A 296 5.37 -14.63 -20.03
C ALA A 296 6.09 -15.38 -18.90
N GLY A 297 5.91 -16.70 -18.78
CA GLY A 297 6.51 -17.53 -17.74
C GLY A 297 5.89 -17.34 -16.35
N SER A 298 4.67 -16.81 -16.28
CA SER A 298 3.93 -16.62 -15.03
C SER A 298 3.05 -17.83 -14.70
N ASP A 299 3.08 -18.25 -13.43
CA ASP A 299 2.18 -19.27 -12.87
C ASP A 299 0.81 -18.70 -12.48
N ALA A 300 0.58 -17.40 -12.65
CA ALA A 300 -0.71 -16.78 -12.37
C ALA A 300 -1.81 -17.28 -13.31
N ARG A 301 -3.06 -17.17 -12.83
CA ARG A 301 -4.27 -17.46 -13.60
C ARG A 301 -5.28 -16.35 -13.36
N ALA A 302 -5.88 -15.86 -14.44
CA ALA A 302 -6.96 -14.90 -14.38
C ALA A 302 -8.26 -15.61 -13.96
N GLU A 303 -8.91 -15.08 -12.94
CA GLU A 303 -10.25 -15.50 -12.56
C GLU A 303 -11.30 -14.68 -13.32
N ARG A 304 -12.55 -15.17 -13.36
CA ARG A 304 -13.68 -14.44 -13.97
C ARG A 304 -13.82 -13.02 -13.40
N GLY A 305 -13.75 -12.89 -12.08
CA GLY A 305 -13.89 -11.59 -11.42
C GLY A 305 -12.81 -10.59 -11.81
N ASP A 306 -11.54 -11.04 -11.98
CA ASP A 306 -10.46 -10.15 -12.41
C ASP A 306 -10.68 -9.64 -13.85
N VAL A 307 -11.19 -10.49 -14.74
CA VAL A 307 -11.50 -10.12 -16.13
C VAL A 307 -12.70 -9.18 -16.21
N GLU A 308 -13.75 -9.42 -15.43
CA GLU A 308 -14.93 -8.52 -15.35
C GLU A 308 -14.53 -7.14 -14.79
N ALA A 309 -13.66 -7.11 -13.78
CA ALA A 309 -13.09 -5.88 -13.24
C ALA A 309 -12.25 -5.14 -14.31
N ALA A 310 -11.45 -5.87 -15.08
CA ALA A 310 -10.69 -5.30 -16.20
C ALA A 310 -11.61 -4.74 -17.29
N PHE A 311 -12.68 -5.43 -17.67
CA PHE A 311 -13.65 -4.91 -18.64
C PHE A 311 -14.31 -3.62 -18.13
N THR A 312 -14.72 -3.60 -16.86
CA THR A 312 -15.29 -2.41 -16.21
C THR A 312 -14.31 -1.24 -16.22
N TRP A 313 -13.03 -1.49 -15.89
CA TRP A 313 -11.99 -0.47 -15.93
C TRP A 313 -11.73 0.04 -17.35
N MET A 314 -11.56 -0.87 -18.32
CA MET A 314 -11.27 -0.51 -19.73
C MET A 314 -12.41 0.29 -20.37
N THR A 315 -13.65 0.03 -19.99
CA THR A 315 -14.85 0.72 -20.50
C THR A 315 -15.21 1.97 -19.71
N HIS A 316 -14.51 2.26 -18.62
CA HIS A 316 -14.77 3.44 -17.81
C HIS A 316 -14.61 4.73 -18.65
N PRO A 317 -15.50 5.75 -18.52
CA PRO A 317 -15.45 6.96 -19.34
C PRO A 317 -14.16 7.79 -19.25
N LEU A 318 -13.38 7.63 -18.17
CA LEU A 318 -12.08 8.27 -18.02
C LEU A 318 -10.92 7.47 -18.64
N VAL A 319 -11.11 6.17 -18.90
CA VAL A 319 -10.10 5.27 -19.46
C VAL A 319 -10.33 5.10 -20.96
N ARG A 320 -11.56 4.72 -21.37
CA ARG A 320 -12.00 4.57 -22.77
C ARG A 320 -11.10 3.68 -23.64
N ALA A 321 -10.48 2.67 -23.04
CA ALA A 321 -9.68 1.67 -23.75
C ALA A 321 -10.56 0.64 -24.48
N ALA A 322 -11.81 0.49 -24.06
CA ALA A 322 -12.80 -0.36 -24.71
C ALA A 322 -14.20 0.26 -24.64
N VAL A 323 -15.13 -0.35 -25.39
CA VAL A 323 -16.57 -0.10 -25.28
C VAL A 323 -17.30 -1.42 -25.08
N TRP A 324 -18.37 -1.42 -24.29
CA TRP A 324 -19.31 -2.53 -24.26
C TRP A 324 -19.94 -2.68 -25.64
N ALA A 325 -20.01 -3.91 -26.17
CA ALA A 325 -20.58 -4.11 -27.51
C ALA A 325 -22.10 -3.97 -27.52
N ASP A 326 -22.75 -4.23 -26.38
CA ASP A 326 -24.18 -4.03 -26.16
C ASP A 326 -24.51 -3.79 -24.67
N ALA A 327 -25.80 -3.67 -24.35
CA ALA A 327 -26.29 -3.32 -23.02
C ALA A 327 -26.25 -4.48 -21.99
N SER A 328 -25.94 -5.71 -22.42
CA SER A 328 -25.77 -6.84 -21.49
C SER A 328 -24.48 -6.71 -20.66
N HIS A 329 -23.49 -5.99 -21.21
CA HIS A 329 -22.12 -5.91 -20.68
C HIS A 329 -21.43 -7.28 -20.58
N ASP A 330 -21.76 -8.21 -21.48
CA ASP A 330 -21.13 -9.55 -21.52
C ASP A 330 -19.83 -9.59 -22.35
N ASP A 331 -19.63 -8.61 -23.25
CA ASP A 331 -18.41 -8.50 -24.06
C ASP A 331 -18.02 -7.07 -24.42
N ILE A 332 -16.72 -6.92 -24.72
CA ILE A 332 -16.13 -5.64 -25.08
C ILE A 332 -15.51 -5.67 -26.48
N VAL A 333 -15.45 -4.49 -27.09
CA VAL A 333 -14.57 -4.22 -28.23
C VAL A 333 -13.52 -3.23 -27.77
N VAL A 334 -12.24 -3.63 -27.86
CA VAL A 334 -11.12 -2.75 -27.54
C VAL A 334 -11.06 -1.64 -28.58
N VAL A 335 -11.01 -0.39 -28.14
CA VAL A 335 -10.85 0.76 -29.03
C VAL A 335 -9.37 0.84 -29.36
N ALA A 336 -9.02 0.75 -30.65
CA ALA A 336 -7.65 1.01 -31.06
C ALA A 336 -7.28 2.40 -30.55
N LEU A 337 -6.31 2.48 -29.62
CA LEU A 337 -5.71 3.75 -29.26
C LEU A 337 -5.18 4.32 -30.56
N GLY A 338 -5.90 5.30 -31.11
CA GLY A 338 -5.48 5.97 -32.32
C GLY A 338 -4.03 6.35 -32.07
N VAL A 339 -3.11 5.81 -32.87
CA VAL A 339 -1.76 6.38 -32.97
C VAL A 339 -2.03 7.87 -33.09
N PRO A 340 -1.64 8.71 -32.10
CA PRO A 340 -1.96 10.13 -32.15
C PRO A 340 -1.52 10.56 -33.53
N ALA A 341 -2.48 10.99 -34.34
CA ALA A 341 -2.22 11.31 -35.74
C ALA A 341 -0.99 12.18 -35.71
N HIS A 342 0.12 11.69 -36.29
CA HIS A 342 1.32 12.48 -36.39
C HIS A 342 0.84 13.75 -37.08
N ASN A 343 0.81 14.86 -36.35
CA ASN A 343 0.46 16.14 -36.91
C ASN A 343 1.60 16.44 -37.88
N ASP A 344 1.47 15.94 -39.11
CA ASP A 344 2.19 16.40 -40.28
C ASP A 344 1.75 17.84 -40.54
N THR A 345 2.09 18.74 -39.61
CA THR A 345 2.19 20.17 -39.88
C THR A 345 3.56 20.42 -40.50
N ASP A 346 3.81 19.81 -41.66
CA ASP A 346 4.90 20.22 -42.53
C ASP A 346 4.33 20.89 -43.78
N HIS A 347 4.68 22.17 -43.85
CA HIS A 347 4.94 22.94 -45.06
C HIS A 347 3.79 23.23 -46.04
N ALA A 348 3.10 24.34 -45.75
CA ALA A 348 2.75 25.31 -46.78
C ALA A 348 3.12 26.73 -46.32
N ALA A 349 4.42 27.03 -46.34
CA ALA A 349 4.90 28.41 -46.42
C ALA A 349 5.50 28.59 -47.82
N SER A 350 4.72 29.27 -48.67
CA SER A 350 5.09 29.81 -49.97
C SER A 350 5.85 31.11 -49.81
#